data_AF-A0A2N5K1A2-F1
#
_entry.id   AF-A0A2N5K1A2-F1
#
_cell.length_a   1.000
_cell.length_b   1.000
_cell.length_c   1.000
_cell.angle_alpha   90.00
_cell.angle_beta   90.00
_cell.angle_gamma   90.00
#
_symmetry.space_group_name_H-M   'P 1'
#
loop_
_entity.id
_entity.type
_entity.pdbx_description
1 polymer ?
#
loop_
_entity_poly.entity_id
_entity_poly.type
_entity_poly.pdbx_seq_one_letter_code
_entity_poly.pdbx_strand_id
1 'polypeptide(L)'
;MDDDVAEYIGVEEAAVLLGGITTRQAHRIGQQARTRQAGKRTLFHRADIEAIAERRGVDREAVEHARQYQPQPKTDLVPAGEMLDYIRDRDRRLEELQMQMNAVARENGYLRGQLEQRLLPEDAAALRQRVAELEAAEQALRMELEQARKRWWQFWK
;
A
#
# COMPACT_ATOMS: atom_id res chain seq x y z
N MET A 1 23.03 -27.68 11.46
CA MET A 1 23.09 -26.99 12.77
C MET A 1 22.12 -25.83 12.70
N ASP A 2 20.82 -26.11 12.59
CA ASP A 2 19.77 -25.09 12.37
C ASP A 2 18.55 -25.25 13.31
N ASP A 3 18.56 -26.24 14.22
CA ASP A 3 17.40 -26.54 15.09
C ASP A 3 17.24 -25.55 16.27
N ASP A 4 18.29 -24.84 16.69
CA ASP A 4 18.22 -23.93 17.85
C ASP A 4 17.46 -22.63 17.58
N VAL A 5 17.21 -22.28 16.30
CA VAL A 5 16.49 -21.04 15.94
C VAL A 5 14.97 -21.21 16.10
N ALA A 6 14.47 -22.44 16.00
CA ALA A 6 13.03 -22.74 16.16
C ALA A 6 12.56 -22.70 17.63
N GLU A 7 13.47 -22.79 18.59
CA GLU A 7 13.14 -22.94 20.01
C GLU A 7 12.79 -21.61 20.71
N TYR A 8 13.33 -20.50 20.22
CA TYR A 8 13.20 -19.18 20.85
C TYR A 8 12.32 -18.23 20.01
N ILE A 9 11.29 -17.67 20.62
CA ILE A 9 10.31 -16.79 20.00
C ILE A 9 10.44 -15.34 20.48
N GLY A 10 10.01 -14.39 19.64
CA GLY A 10 9.98 -12.97 19.98
C GLY A 10 8.87 -12.64 20.98
N VAL A 11 8.97 -11.47 21.63
CA VAL A 11 7.94 -11.00 22.57
C VAL A 11 6.56 -10.83 21.93
N GLU A 12 6.51 -10.44 20.66
CA GLU A 12 5.26 -10.26 19.91
C GLU A 12 4.56 -11.62 19.71
N GLU A 13 5.28 -12.64 19.27
CA GLU A 13 4.77 -14.01 19.14
C GLU A 13 4.35 -14.61 20.48
N ALA A 14 5.14 -14.39 21.54
CA ALA A 14 4.80 -14.81 22.90
C ALA A 14 3.51 -14.13 23.41
N ALA A 15 3.25 -12.89 23.02
CA ALA A 15 2.04 -12.17 23.39
C ALA A 15 0.80 -12.77 22.71
N VAL A 16 0.94 -13.24 21.47
CA VAL A 16 -0.13 -13.98 20.77
C VAL A 16 -0.38 -15.32 21.45
N LEU A 17 0.68 -16.10 21.76
CA LEU A 17 0.56 -17.41 22.45
C LEU A 17 -0.13 -17.31 23.81
N LEU A 18 0.04 -16.19 24.52
CA LEU A 18 -0.56 -15.95 25.82
C LEU A 18 -2.01 -15.42 25.74
N GLY A 19 -2.67 -15.57 24.57
CA GLY A 19 -4.06 -15.18 24.36
C GLY A 19 -4.24 -13.75 23.84
N GLY A 20 -3.31 -13.26 23.01
CA GLY A 20 -3.43 -11.94 22.38
C GLY A 20 -3.26 -10.75 23.33
N ILE A 21 -2.39 -10.90 24.34
CA ILE A 21 -2.11 -9.84 25.33
C ILE A 21 -1.14 -8.78 24.79
N THR A 22 -0.92 -7.71 25.54
CA THR A 22 0.08 -6.69 25.17
C THR A 22 1.51 -7.19 25.35
N THR A 23 2.47 -6.67 24.57
CA THR A 23 3.91 -7.02 24.69
C THR A 23 4.48 -6.74 26.08
N ARG A 24 3.98 -5.71 26.78
CA ARG A 24 4.37 -5.39 28.16
C ARG A 24 3.89 -6.45 29.16
N GLN A 25 2.68 -6.96 28.97
CA GLN A 25 2.14 -8.05 29.78
C GLN A 25 2.89 -9.34 29.47
N ALA A 26 3.14 -9.65 28.19
CA ALA A 26 3.95 -10.79 27.77
C ALA A 26 5.35 -10.77 28.39
N HIS A 27 6.02 -9.61 28.42
CA HIS A 27 7.31 -9.45 29.11
C HIS A 27 7.22 -9.77 30.61
N ARG A 28 6.19 -9.28 31.30
CA ARG A 28 6.01 -9.52 32.73
C ARG A 28 5.77 -10.99 33.05
N ILE A 29 4.95 -11.65 32.24
CA ILE A 29 4.59 -13.06 32.40
C ILE A 29 5.76 -13.96 32.01
N GLY A 30 6.46 -13.62 30.92
CA GLY A 30 7.63 -14.34 30.42
C GLY A 30 8.86 -14.28 31.31
N GLN A 31 8.86 -13.50 32.41
CA GLN A 31 9.92 -13.57 33.44
C GLN A 31 10.04 -14.97 34.07
N GLN A 32 8.98 -15.78 33.98
CA GLN A 32 8.95 -17.16 34.48
C GLN A 32 9.46 -18.20 33.45
N ALA A 33 9.74 -17.78 32.21
CA ALA A 33 10.23 -18.63 31.14
C ALA A 33 11.75 -18.47 30.98
N ARG A 34 12.40 -19.48 30.40
CA ARG A 34 13.79 -19.34 29.94
C ARG A 34 13.85 -18.26 28.85
N THR A 35 14.81 -17.36 28.99
CA THR A 35 15.02 -16.25 28.06
C THR A 35 16.43 -16.28 27.49
N ARG A 36 16.57 -15.75 26.27
CA ARG A 36 17.86 -15.56 25.60
C ARG A 36 17.92 -14.15 25.03
N GLN A 37 19.05 -13.48 25.17
CA GLN A 37 19.26 -12.17 24.54
C GLN A 37 19.78 -12.35 23.12
N ALA A 38 19.14 -11.68 22.16
CA ALA A 38 19.56 -11.59 20.77
C ALA A 38 19.72 -10.10 20.41
N GLY A 39 20.93 -9.57 20.58
CA GLY A 39 21.19 -8.14 20.49
C GLY A 39 20.45 -7.36 21.58
N LYS A 40 19.56 -6.44 21.18
CA LYS A 40 18.71 -5.65 22.11
C LYS A 40 17.36 -6.30 22.40
N ARG A 41 17.09 -7.48 21.85
CA ARG A 41 15.80 -8.17 21.97
C ARG A 41 15.91 -9.33 22.94
N THR A 42 14.90 -9.48 23.80
CA THR A 42 14.73 -10.67 24.63
C THR A 42 13.86 -11.67 23.87
N LEU A 43 14.36 -12.88 23.71
CA LEU A 43 13.62 -14.02 23.17
C LEU A 43 13.19 -14.93 24.32
N PHE A 44 12.03 -15.56 24.18
CA PHE A 44 11.47 -16.49 25.15
C PHE A 44 11.50 -17.90 24.58
N HIS A 45 11.76 -18.89 25.43
CA HIS A 45 11.68 -20.28 25.02
C HIS A 45 10.22 -20.67 24.75
N ARG A 46 9.92 -21.18 23.55
CA ARG A 46 8.56 -21.48 23.09
C ARG A 46 7.81 -22.41 24.05
N ALA A 47 8.41 -23.55 24.40
CA ALA A 47 7.79 -24.55 25.28
C ALA A 47 7.40 -23.99 26.66
N ASP A 48 8.20 -23.09 27.22
CA ASP A 48 7.90 -22.49 28.54
C ASP A 48 6.71 -21.53 28.44
N ILE A 49 6.59 -20.79 27.34
CA ILE A 49 5.46 -19.90 27.07
C ILE A 49 4.18 -20.70 26.82
N GLU A 50 4.25 -21.80 26.06
CA GLU A 50 3.12 -22.71 25.86
C GLU A 50 2.65 -23.32 27.20
N ALA A 51 3.58 -23.76 28.06
CA ALA A 51 3.24 -24.28 29.40
C ALA A 51 2.66 -23.21 30.34
N ILE A 52 3.03 -21.93 30.16
CA ILE A 52 2.40 -20.81 30.88
C ILE A 52 0.99 -20.55 30.34
N ALA A 53 0.80 -20.60 29.01
CA ALA A 53 -0.51 -20.42 28.37
C ALA A 53 -1.49 -21.52 28.81
N GLU A 54 -1.04 -22.78 28.85
CA GLU A 54 -1.83 -23.93 29.28
C GLU A 54 -2.27 -23.80 30.75
N ARG A 55 -1.35 -23.44 31.66
CA ARG A 55 -1.67 -23.18 33.08
C ARG A 55 -2.69 -22.06 33.28
N ARG A 56 -2.82 -21.16 32.32
CA ARG A 56 -3.78 -20.04 32.37
C ARG A 56 -5.10 -20.34 31.69
N GLY A 57 -5.25 -21.53 31.10
CA GLY A 57 -6.44 -21.91 30.36
C GLY A 57 -6.63 -21.11 29.08
N VAL A 58 -5.54 -20.70 28.41
CA VAL A 58 -5.62 -20.07 27.09
C VAL A 58 -6.08 -21.12 26.08
N ASP A 59 -7.11 -20.79 25.30
CA ASP A 59 -7.70 -21.70 24.32
C ASP A 59 -6.67 -22.19 23.28
N ARG A 60 -6.80 -23.47 22.91
CA ARG A 60 -5.91 -24.11 21.92
C ARG A 60 -5.91 -23.40 20.57
N GLU A 61 -7.03 -22.78 20.19
CA GLU A 61 -7.14 -21.99 18.96
C GLU A 61 -6.19 -20.78 18.94
N ALA A 62 -5.99 -20.12 20.09
CA ALA A 62 -5.05 -19.00 20.19
C ALA A 62 -3.58 -19.47 20.05
N VAL A 63 -3.28 -20.68 20.54
CA VAL A 63 -1.96 -21.31 20.40
C VAL A 63 -1.68 -21.68 18.94
N GLU A 64 -2.67 -22.22 18.23
CA GLU A 64 -2.54 -22.53 16.79
C GLU A 64 -2.38 -21.29 15.93
N HIS A 65 -3.14 -20.23 16.21
CA HIS A 65 -3.02 -18.95 15.49
C HIS A 65 -1.63 -18.32 15.68
N ALA A 66 -1.05 -18.44 16.88
CA ALA A 66 0.31 -17.93 17.13
C ALA A 66 1.39 -18.68 16.35
N ARG A 67 1.22 -19.98 16.08
CA ARG A 67 2.16 -20.76 15.24
C ARG A 67 2.18 -20.28 13.79
N GLN A 68 1.10 -19.66 13.33
CA GLN A 68 0.99 -19.06 12.01
C GLN A 68 1.36 -17.57 11.99
N TYR A 69 1.76 -17.00 13.14
CA TYR A 69 2.08 -15.58 13.23
C TYR A 69 3.28 -15.24 12.35
N GLN A 70 3.04 -14.39 11.35
CA GLN A 70 4.10 -13.73 10.59
C GLN A 70 4.27 -12.30 11.13
N PRO A 71 5.50 -11.88 11.49
CA PRO A 71 5.74 -10.52 11.94
C PRO A 71 5.34 -9.56 10.82
N GLN A 72 4.37 -8.67 11.10
CA GLN A 72 3.98 -7.67 10.13
C GLN A 72 5.17 -6.72 9.89
N PRO A 73 5.52 -6.42 8.62
CA PRO A 73 6.54 -5.42 8.34
C PRO A 73 6.07 -4.10 8.96
N LYS A 74 6.91 -3.49 9.79
CA LYS A 74 6.63 -2.17 10.34
C LYS A 74 6.57 -1.22 9.16
N THR A 75 5.41 -0.64 8.90
CA THR A 75 5.24 0.37 7.85
C THR A 75 6.25 1.47 8.10
N ASP A 76 7.19 1.66 7.18
CA ASP A 76 8.11 2.79 7.24
C ASP A 76 7.25 4.07 7.18
N LEU A 77 7.15 4.75 8.32
CA LEU A 77 6.47 6.02 8.43
C LEU A 77 7.28 7.03 7.63
N VAL A 78 6.79 7.35 6.43
CA VAL A 78 7.36 8.41 5.60
C VAL A 78 7.37 9.71 6.41
N PRO A 79 8.50 10.43 6.50
CA PRO A 79 8.56 11.72 7.18
C PRO A 79 7.51 12.69 6.64
N ALA A 80 6.85 13.44 7.52
CA ALA A 80 5.76 14.35 7.13
C ALA A 80 6.18 15.39 6.06
N GLY A 81 7.46 15.78 6.02
CA GLY A 81 8.01 16.67 4.99
C GLY A 81 7.99 16.06 3.59
N GLU A 82 8.48 14.82 3.45
CA GLU A 82 8.49 14.09 2.17
C GLU A 82 7.07 13.87 1.64
N MET A 83 6.12 13.67 2.55
CA MET A 83 4.71 13.55 2.21
C MET A 83 4.12 14.85 1.64
N LEU A 84 4.47 16.02 2.21
CA LEU A 84 4.01 17.31 1.72
C LEU A 84 4.60 17.65 0.35
N ASP A 85 5.89 17.33 0.14
CA ASP A 85 6.53 17.55 -1.15
C ASP A 85 5.92 16.65 -2.23
N TYR A 86 5.64 15.39 -1.90
CA TYR A 86 4.90 14.48 -2.79
C TYR A 86 3.50 15.01 -3.15
N ILE A 87 2.76 15.57 -2.17
CA ILE A 87 1.44 16.17 -2.42
C ILE A 87 1.56 17.35 -3.39
N ARG A 88 2.54 18.23 -3.19
CA ARG A 88 2.77 19.40 -4.06
C ARG A 88 3.12 18.99 -5.49
N ASP A 89 4.03 18.04 -5.65
CA ASP A 89 4.41 17.57 -6.98
C ASP A 89 3.25 16.87 -7.70
N ARG A 90 2.42 16.15 -6.95
CA ARG A 90 1.18 15.57 -7.47
C ARG A 90 0.21 16.65 -7.94
N ASP A 91 -0.02 17.70 -7.15
CA ASP A 91 -0.96 18.75 -7.50
C ASP A 91 -0.52 19.49 -8.76
N ARG A 92 0.78 19.80 -8.90
CA ARG A 92 1.34 20.34 -10.15
C ARG A 92 1.08 19.42 -11.35
N ARG A 93 1.33 18.12 -11.20
CA ARG A 93 1.11 17.15 -12.28
C ARG A 93 -0.37 17.06 -12.69
N LEU A 94 -1.29 17.16 -11.73
CA LEU A 94 -2.72 17.18 -12.01
C LEU A 94 -3.13 18.45 -12.76
N GLU A 95 -2.60 19.60 -12.38
CA GLU A 95 -2.81 20.87 -13.08
C GLU A 95 -2.28 20.81 -14.52
N GLU A 96 -1.07 20.28 -14.72
CA GLU A 96 -0.47 20.08 -16.05
C GLU A 96 -1.33 19.19 -16.95
N LEU A 97 -1.77 18.04 -16.45
CA LEU A 97 -2.66 17.14 -17.19
C LEU A 97 -3.99 17.80 -17.54
N GLN A 98 -4.56 18.58 -16.61
CA GLN A 98 -5.80 19.30 -16.85
C GLN A 98 -5.64 20.40 -17.91
N MET A 99 -4.51 21.11 -17.91
CA MET A 99 -4.19 22.08 -18.96
C MET A 99 -4.05 21.42 -20.33
N GLN A 100 -3.37 20.28 -20.41
CA GLN A 100 -3.22 19.52 -21.66
C GLN A 100 -4.57 19.03 -22.20
N MET A 101 -5.42 18.48 -21.32
CA MET A 101 -6.76 18.03 -21.71
C MET A 101 -7.60 19.19 -22.28
N ASN A 102 -7.56 20.36 -21.63
CA ASN A 102 -8.28 21.56 -22.11
C ASN A 102 -7.73 22.08 -23.45
N ALA A 103 -6.43 21.93 -23.71
CA ALA A 103 -5.83 22.28 -25.00
C ALA A 103 -6.35 21.37 -26.12
N VAL A 104 -6.31 20.05 -25.90
CA VAL A 104 -6.81 19.04 -26.86
C VAL A 104 -8.30 19.24 -27.14
N ALA A 105 -9.12 19.48 -26.11
CA ALA A 105 -10.55 19.71 -26.28
C ALA A 105 -10.86 20.94 -27.14
N ARG A 106 -10.09 22.03 -26.98
CA ARG A 106 -10.22 23.23 -27.81
C ARG A 106 -9.83 22.98 -29.26
N GLU A 107 -8.71 22.29 -29.49
CA GLU A 107 -8.25 21.93 -30.83
C GLU A 107 -9.27 21.03 -31.55
N ASN A 108 -9.83 20.04 -30.86
CA ASN A 108 -10.86 19.16 -31.40
C ASN A 108 -12.13 19.94 -31.77
N GLY A 109 -12.58 20.85 -30.91
CA GLY A 109 -13.71 21.74 -31.21
C GLY A 109 -13.47 22.61 -32.44
N TYR A 110 -12.26 23.14 -32.61
CA TYR A 110 -11.87 23.91 -33.79
C TYR A 110 -11.91 23.08 -35.08
N LEU A 111 -11.29 21.89 -35.08
CA LEU A 111 -11.24 21.01 -36.26
C LEU A 111 -12.63 20.48 -36.64
N ARG A 112 -13.48 20.17 -35.64
CA ARG A 112 -14.89 19.82 -35.89
C ARG A 112 -15.65 20.97 -36.54
N GLY A 113 -15.45 22.20 -36.06
CA GLY A 113 -16.02 23.40 -36.67
C GLY A 113 -15.56 23.60 -38.13
N GLN A 114 -14.31 23.28 -38.46
CA GLN A 114 -13.83 23.31 -39.84
C GLN A 114 -14.51 22.24 -40.72
N LEU A 115 -14.69 21.01 -40.20
CA LEU A 115 -15.37 19.94 -40.93
C LEU A 115 -16.83 20.29 -41.26
N GLU A 116 -17.51 21.02 -40.38
CA GLU A 116 -18.88 21.49 -40.60
C GLU A 116 -18.99 22.51 -41.76
N GLN A 117 -17.91 23.19 -42.13
CA GLN A 117 -17.91 24.26 -43.14
C GLN A 117 -17.90 23.77 -44.61
N ARG A 118 -18.33 22.53 -44.91
CA ARG A 118 -18.37 21.95 -46.27
C ARG A 118 -17.03 22.11 -47.03
N LEU A 119 -15.98 21.54 -46.46
CA LEU A 119 -14.68 21.43 -47.10
C LEU A 119 -14.65 20.43 -48.27
N LEU A 120 -13.61 20.51 -49.09
CA LEU A 120 -13.32 19.51 -50.12
C LEU A 120 -13.14 18.12 -49.48
N PRO A 121 -13.47 17.02 -50.17
CA PRO A 121 -13.43 15.67 -49.61
C PRO A 121 -12.05 15.26 -49.06
N GLU A 122 -10.98 15.75 -49.69
CA GLU A 122 -9.58 15.47 -49.33
C GLU A 122 -9.21 16.13 -47.99
N ASP A 123 -9.54 17.41 -47.83
CA ASP A 123 -9.36 18.16 -46.58
C ASP A 123 -10.22 17.59 -45.45
N ALA A 124 -11.45 17.17 -45.79
CA ALA A 124 -12.35 16.53 -44.83
C ALA A 124 -11.81 15.17 -44.32
N ALA A 125 -11.12 14.41 -45.17
CA ALA A 125 -10.52 13.14 -44.76
C ALA A 125 -9.34 13.36 -43.78
N ALA A 126 -8.44 14.30 -44.10
CA ALA A 126 -7.31 14.64 -43.24
C ALA A 126 -7.77 15.17 -41.86
N LEU A 127 -8.79 16.03 -41.85
CA LEU A 127 -9.35 16.56 -40.61
C LEU A 127 -10.05 15.49 -39.77
N ARG A 128 -10.80 14.56 -40.39
CA ARG A 128 -11.41 13.43 -39.66
C ARG A 128 -10.36 12.54 -39.01
N GLN A 129 -9.27 12.26 -39.71
CA GLN A 129 -8.16 11.50 -39.15
C GLN A 129 -7.55 12.23 -37.95
N ARG A 130 -7.33 13.55 -38.06
CA ARG A 130 -6.79 14.35 -36.96
C ARG A 130 -7.73 14.40 -35.74
N VAL A 131 -9.04 14.52 -35.97
CA VAL A 131 -10.05 14.46 -34.90
C VAL A 131 -10.00 13.10 -34.19
N ALA A 132 -9.93 12.00 -34.94
CA ALA A 132 -9.84 10.66 -34.36
C ALA A 132 -8.56 10.47 -33.52
N GLU A 133 -7.42 10.99 -33.97
CA GLU A 133 -6.16 10.99 -33.21
C GLU A 133 -6.29 11.77 -31.89
N LEU A 134 -6.89 12.96 -31.93
CA LEU A 134 -7.10 13.79 -30.74
C LEU A 134 -8.11 13.18 -29.77
N GLU A 135 -9.16 12.53 -30.26
CA GLU A 135 -10.11 11.79 -29.42
C GLU A 135 -9.44 10.62 -28.71
N ALA A 136 -8.57 9.87 -29.40
CA ALA A 136 -7.79 8.81 -28.79
C ALA A 136 -6.83 9.36 -27.72
N ALA A 137 -6.17 10.49 -27.99
CA ALA A 137 -5.31 11.17 -27.02
C ALA A 137 -6.09 11.67 -25.78
N GLU A 138 -7.28 12.23 -25.99
CA GLU A 138 -8.15 12.67 -24.89
C GLU A 138 -8.57 11.48 -24.01
N GLN A 139 -8.97 10.36 -24.61
CA GLN A 139 -9.32 9.14 -23.87
C GLN A 139 -8.13 8.59 -23.08
N ALA A 140 -6.93 8.58 -23.67
CA ALA A 140 -5.71 8.16 -22.97
C ALA A 140 -5.43 9.05 -21.75
N LEU A 141 -5.45 10.37 -21.92
CA LEU A 141 -5.25 11.34 -20.84
C LEU A 141 -6.31 11.19 -19.73
N ARG A 142 -7.58 10.98 -20.09
CA ARG A 142 -8.65 10.73 -19.11
C ARG A 142 -8.38 9.47 -18.28
N MET A 143 -7.95 8.38 -18.91
CA MET A 143 -7.60 7.15 -18.21
C MET A 143 -6.39 7.36 -17.28
N GLU A 144 -5.36 8.08 -17.72
CA GLU A 144 -4.21 8.41 -16.88
C GLU A 144 -4.60 9.24 -15.65
N LEU A 145 -5.47 10.23 -15.83
CA LEU A 145 -5.98 11.08 -14.75
C LEU A 145 -6.78 10.25 -13.74
N GLU A 146 -7.62 9.32 -14.21
CA GLU A 146 -8.37 8.41 -13.35
C GLU A 146 -7.47 7.44 -12.58
N GLN A 147 -6.44 6.88 -13.23
CA GLN A 147 -5.45 6.02 -12.58
C GLN A 147 -4.64 6.79 -11.53
N ALA A 148 -4.19 8.00 -11.84
CA ALA A 148 -3.48 8.87 -10.90
C ALA A 148 -4.34 9.21 -9.68
N ARG A 149 -5.65 9.39 -9.86
CA ARG A 149 -6.60 9.56 -8.75
C ARG A 149 -6.75 8.28 -7.92
N LYS A 150 -6.91 7.11 -8.54
CA LYS A 150 -7.13 5.82 -7.84
C LYS A 150 -5.92 5.34 -7.04
N ARG A 151 -4.70 5.47 -7.58
CA ARG A 151 -3.46 5.02 -6.93
C ARG A 151 -3.25 5.67 -5.55
N TRP A 152 -3.69 6.90 -5.36
CA TRP A 152 -3.58 7.58 -4.08
C TRP A 152 -4.41 6.90 -2.98
N TRP A 153 -5.66 6.53 -3.26
CA TRP A 153 -6.53 5.86 -2.26
C TRP A 153 -6.00 4.50 -1.80
N GLN A 154 -5.22 3.81 -2.65
CA GLN A 154 -4.61 2.52 -2.31
C GLN A 154 -3.39 2.64 -1.40
N PHE A 155 -2.72 3.80 -1.39
CA PHE A 155 -1.56 4.04 -0.52
C PHE A 155 -1.95 4.32 0.94
N TRP A 156 -3.23 4.63 1.21
CA TRP A 156 -3.76 4.95 2.54
C TRP A 156 -4.52 3.79 3.21
N LYS A 157 -4.55 2.61 2.58
CA LYS A 157 -5.21 1.40 3.10
C LYS A 157 -4.17 0.40 3.59
#